data_AF-A0A6N3H660-F1
#
_entry.id   AF-A0A6N3H660-F1
#
_cell.length_a   1.000
_cell.length_b   1.000
_cell.length_c   1.000
_cell.angle_alpha   90.00
_cell.angle_beta   90.00
_cell.angle_gamma   90.00
#
_symmetry.space_group_name_H-M   'P 1'
#
loop_
_entity.id
_entity.type
_entity.pdbx_description
1 polymer ?
#
loop_
_entity_poly.entity_id
_entity_poly.type
_entity_poly.pdbx_seq_one_letter_code
_entity_poly.pdbx_strand_id
1 'polypeptide(L)'
;MCTALSIKADNGENFFGRNMDLAYEFNQCPMIIPRNYEIENKVTGEYLSNKYAIMAMGTIIDNHPALADGMNEKGLACAGLNFTGYGYFEEKPVEGKINIAPYDFIGWILSNHSTVDEVREELSNLELVNVPINDKTPVSILHWMITDKSGKSIVVEKTKDKFAVYNNPVGVMTNNPTFDWHLTNLNEYVKLSPDNPSDTSWSDKKLSPLGIGAGTLGIPGDFASVSRFVRIAYIRANMPSIENDIKAITQFFHMLDYVKMVKGGVITADGLEDLTLYSSCMDQEKGIYYYKNYNNSRINAVDMNKEDLNAKEIKKFEYLTNQDINYQN
;
A
#
# COMPACT_ATOMS: atom_id res chain seq x y z
N MET A 1 9.17 -6.64 1.59
CA MET A 1 7.83 -7.08 2.06
C MET A 1 6.94 -5.86 2.32
N CYS A 2 5.62 -5.92 2.36
CA CYS A 2 4.81 -4.69 2.54
C CYS A 2 3.43 -4.99 3.13
N THR A 3 2.75 -3.97 3.68
CA THR A 3 1.33 -4.04 4.08
C THR A 3 0.58 -2.78 3.64
N ALA A 4 -0.52 -2.91 2.92
CA ALA A 4 -1.43 -1.81 2.57
C ALA A 4 -2.75 -1.93 3.33
N LEU A 5 -3.35 -0.77 3.58
CA LEU A 5 -4.55 -0.60 4.40
C LEU A 5 -5.44 0.49 3.78
N SER A 6 -6.76 0.30 3.82
CA SER A 6 -7.74 1.36 3.65
C SER A 6 -8.69 1.42 4.83
N ILE A 7 -9.07 2.61 5.29
CA ILE A 7 -10.12 2.81 6.31
C ILE A 7 -11.07 3.90 5.88
N LYS A 8 -12.23 3.95 6.51
CA LYS A 8 -13.23 5.00 6.35
C LYS A 8 -13.59 5.55 7.72
N ALA A 9 -13.53 6.87 7.88
CA ALA A 9 -13.95 7.56 9.09
C ALA A 9 -15.48 7.75 9.13
N ASP A 10 -16.03 8.08 10.30
CA ASP A 10 -17.48 8.20 10.52
C ASP A 10 -18.10 9.36 9.72
N ASN A 11 -17.30 10.39 9.42
CA ASN A 11 -17.67 11.51 8.56
C ASN A 11 -17.70 11.15 7.06
N GLY A 12 -17.31 9.93 6.71
CA GLY A 12 -17.33 9.41 5.35
C GLY A 12 -16.03 9.55 4.58
N GLU A 13 -15.00 10.17 5.15
CA GLU A 13 -13.67 10.31 4.52
C GLU A 13 -12.92 8.98 4.47
N ASN A 14 -12.13 8.78 3.41
CA ASN A 14 -11.40 7.56 3.11
C ASN A 14 -9.90 7.81 3.16
N PHE A 15 -9.21 6.88 3.81
CA PHE A 15 -7.77 6.93 3.96
C PHE A 15 -7.17 5.65 3.39
N PHE A 16 -6.08 5.79 2.64
CA PHE A 16 -5.35 4.68 2.03
C PHE A 16 -3.84 4.86 2.21
N GLY A 17 -3.10 3.78 2.33
CA GLY A 17 -1.66 3.87 2.55
C GLY A 17 -1.04 2.53 2.87
N ARG A 18 0.24 2.54 3.23
CA ARG A 18 1.02 1.31 3.37
C ARG A 18 2.27 1.46 4.22
N ASN A 19 2.73 0.33 4.77
CA ASN A 19 4.12 0.12 5.16
C ASN A 19 4.93 -0.36 3.95
N MET A 20 6.07 0.28 3.72
CA MET A 20 7.12 -0.17 2.82
C MET A 20 8.18 -0.92 3.62
N ASP A 21 8.19 -2.25 3.56
CA ASP A 21 9.23 -3.05 4.20
C ASP A 21 10.29 -3.47 3.17
N LEU A 22 11.50 -2.96 3.33
CA LEU A 22 12.58 -3.25 2.38
C LEU A 22 13.93 -3.14 3.08
N ALA A 23 14.85 -4.01 2.68
CA ALA A 23 16.19 -4.05 3.24
C ALA A 23 17.15 -2.97 2.71
N TYR A 24 16.69 -2.14 1.77
CA TYR A 24 17.48 -1.08 1.15
C TYR A 24 16.59 0.12 0.81
N GLU A 25 17.15 1.32 0.91
CA GLU A 25 16.50 2.54 0.41
C GLU A 25 16.60 2.61 -1.12
N PHE A 26 15.62 3.26 -1.76
CA PHE A 26 15.52 3.37 -3.22
C PHE A 26 15.53 4.83 -3.69
N ASN A 27 16.20 5.70 -2.93
CA ASN A 27 16.23 7.15 -3.15
C ASN A 27 14.81 7.75 -3.21
N GLN A 28 13.96 7.31 -2.29
CA GLN A 28 12.55 7.68 -2.26
C GLN A 28 12.33 9.13 -1.84
N CYS A 29 11.36 9.78 -2.45
CA CYS A 29 10.86 11.07 -2.03
C CYS A 29 9.37 11.23 -2.34
N PRO A 30 8.63 12.03 -1.55
CA PRO A 30 7.31 12.49 -1.96
C PRO A 30 7.44 13.39 -3.20
N MET A 31 6.52 13.26 -4.14
CA MET A 31 6.50 14.08 -5.35
C MET A 31 5.08 14.35 -5.85
N ILE A 32 4.93 15.47 -6.56
CA ILE A 32 3.73 15.78 -7.34
C ILE A 32 4.10 15.77 -8.82
N ILE A 33 3.41 14.92 -9.58
CA ILE A 33 3.43 14.92 -11.04
C ILE A 33 2.24 15.78 -11.50
N PRO A 34 2.46 16.92 -12.16
CA PRO A 34 1.39 17.81 -12.60
C PRO A 34 0.58 17.18 -13.74
N ARG A 35 -0.59 17.73 -14.06
CA ARG A 35 -1.38 17.34 -15.23
C ARG A 35 -0.60 17.59 -16.52
N ASN A 36 -0.89 16.79 -17.54
CA ASN A 36 -0.30 16.85 -18.87
C ASN A 36 1.22 16.68 -18.91
N TYR A 37 1.82 16.09 -17.87
CA TYR A 37 3.21 15.68 -17.85
C TYR A 37 3.40 14.47 -18.79
N GLU A 38 4.41 14.53 -19.66
CA GLU A 38 4.68 13.49 -20.64
C GLU A 38 5.66 12.45 -20.06
N ILE A 39 5.25 11.18 -20.07
CA ILE A 39 6.04 10.03 -19.62
C ILE A 39 6.22 9.10 -20.82
N GLU A 40 7.46 8.72 -21.11
CA GLU A 40 7.75 7.72 -22.13
C GLU A 40 7.29 6.33 -21.67
N ASN A 41 6.39 5.68 -22.41
CA ASN A 41 6.12 4.27 -22.23
C ASN A 41 7.31 3.48 -22.76
N LYS A 42 8.14 2.93 -21.86
CA LYS A 42 9.35 2.18 -22.24
C LYS A 42 9.07 0.92 -23.06
N VAL A 43 7.83 0.40 -23.05
CA VAL A 43 7.44 -0.76 -23.85
C VAL A 43 7.19 -0.40 -25.31
N THR A 44 6.56 0.75 -25.58
CA THR A 44 6.16 1.16 -26.94
C THR A 44 7.02 2.27 -27.53
N GLY A 45 7.74 3.03 -26.71
CA GLY A 45 8.47 4.26 -27.07
C GLY A 45 7.57 5.48 -27.26
N GLU A 46 6.26 5.36 -27.03
CA GLU A 46 5.31 6.48 -27.15
C GLU A 46 5.29 7.31 -25.87
N TYR A 47 5.13 8.62 -26.00
CA TYR A 47 4.91 9.50 -24.85
C TYR A 47 3.43 9.57 -24.50
N LEU A 48 3.11 9.30 -23.24
CA LEU A 48 1.77 9.37 -22.68
C LEU A 48 1.67 10.57 -21.77
N SER A 49 0.56 11.31 -21.86
CA SER A 49 0.28 12.48 -21.05
C SER A 49 -0.76 12.16 -19.98
N ASN A 50 -0.48 12.46 -18.71
CA ASN A 50 -1.41 12.16 -17.63
C ASN A 50 -2.56 13.17 -17.56
N LYS A 51 -3.80 12.68 -17.45
CA LYS A 51 -5.01 13.51 -17.34
C LYS A 51 -5.14 14.16 -15.96
N TYR A 52 -4.75 13.43 -14.91
CA TYR A 52 -4.87 13.86 -13.52
C TYR A 52 -3.49 14.08 -12.89
N ALA A 53 -3.36 15.11 -12.05
CA ALA A 53 -2.17 15.29 -11.22
C ALA A 53 -2.09 14.18 -10.17
N ILE A 54 -0.86 13.77 -9.85
CA ILE A 54 -0.56 12.63 -8.98
C ILE A 54 0.33 13.09 -7.83
N MET A 55 -0.01 12.73 -6.59
CA MET A 55 0.84 12.85 -5.40
C MET A 55 1.27 11.44 -4.97
N ALA A 56 2.57 11.19 -4.89
CA ALA A 56 3.09 9.84 -4.66
C ALA A 56 4.40 9.84 -3.88
N MET A 57 4.73 8.69 -3.27
CA MET A 57 6.10 8.34 -2.90
C MET A 57 6.70 7.51 -4.02
N GLY A 58 7.92 7.85 -4.43
CA GLY A 58 8.61 7.16 -5.51
C GLY A 58 10.02 7.67 -5.68
N THR A 59 10.62 7.38 -6.82
CA THR A 59 11.92 7.91 -7.23
C THR A 59 11.89 8.26 -8.72
N ILE A 60 12.87 9.04 -9.20
CA ILE A 60 13.03 9.35 -10.62
C ILE A 60 14.32 8.72 -11.10
N ILE A 61 14.23 7.80 -12.05
CA ILE A 61 15.36 7.05 -12.62
C ILE A 61 15.38 7.36 -14.12
N ASP A 62 16.47 7.91 -14.63
CA ASP A 62 16.61 8.29 -16.04
C ASP A 62 15.43 9.15 -16.57
N ASN A 63 15.04 10.14 -15.78
CA ASN A 63 13.87 11.02 -15.99
C ASN A 63 12.51 10.31 -15.98
N HIS A 64 12.45 9.06 -15.54
CA HIS A 64 11.23 8.27 -15.45
C HIS A 64 10.74 8.19 -14.00
N PRO A 65 9.52 8.66 -13.67
CA PRO A 65 8.99 8.54 -12.32
C PRO A 65 8.53 7.11 -12.03
N ALA A 66 9.25 6.42 -11.15
CA ALA A 66 8.89 5.10 -10.66
C ALA A 66 8.19 5.23 -9.29
N LEU A 67 6.89 4.93 -9.26
CA LEU A 67 6.04 5.15 -8.09
C LEU A 67 5.93 3.88 -7.23
N ALA A 68 5.92 4.02 -5.91
CA ALA A 68 5.70 2.93 -4.97
C ALA A 68 4.25 2.90 -4.44
N ASP A 69 3.71 4.07 -4.12
CA ASP A 69 2.31 4.32 -3.77
C ASP A 69 1.95 5.79 -3.97
N GLY A 70 0.66 6.07 -4.19
CA GLY A 70 0.19 7.43 -4.38
C GLY A 70 -1.30 7.53 -4.65
N MET A 71 -1.77 8.75 -4.86
CA MET A 71 -3.13 9.06 -5.26
C MET A 71 -3.15 10.18 -6.31
N ASN A 72 -4.25 10.29 -7.02
CA ASN A 72 -4.49 11.44 -7.90
C ASN A 72 -5.44 12.47 -7.27
N GLU A 73 -5.58 13.62 -7.93
CA GLU A 73 -6.47 14.71 -7.52
C GLU A 73 -7.96 14.32 -7.43
N LYS A 74 -8.36 13.16 -7.99
CA LYS A 74 -9.72 12.62 -7.89
C LYS A 74 -9.90 11.74 -6.65
N GLY A 75 -8.81 11.46 -5.93
CA GLY A 75 -8.75 10.60 -4.75
C GLY A 75 -8.82 9.10 -5.07
N LEU A 76 -8.48 8.71 -6.30
CA LEU A 76 -8.12 7.32 -6.59
C LEU A 76 -6.70 7.10 -6.06
N ALA A 77 -6.49 6.05 -5.29
CA ALA A 77 -5.21 5.73 -4.68
C ALA A 77 -4.77 4.30 -5.04
N CYS A 78 -3.46 4.09 -5.17
CA CYS A 78 -2.87 2.82 -5.56
C CYS A 78 -1.52 2.60 -4.88
N ALA A 79 -1.23 1.37 -4.45
CA ALA A 79 0.07 0.97 -3.93
C ALA A 79 0.51 -0.36 -4.54
N GLY A 80 1.78 -0.45 -4.95
CA GLY A 80 2.41 -1.68 -5.43
C GLY A 80 3.19 -2.36 -4.31
N LEU A 81 2.97 -3.65 -4.10
CA LEU A 81 3.59 -4.43 -3.02
C LEU A 81 4.26 -5.68 -3.61
N ASN A 82 5.29 -6.18 -2.92
CA ASN A 82 6.08 -7.32 -3.41
C ASN A 82 5.23 -8.59 -3.61
N PHE A 83 5.40 -9.27 -4.74
CA PHE A 83 4.67 -10.49 -5.13
C PHE A 83 5.58 -11.55 -5.78
N THR A 84 6.85 -11.58 -5.37
CA THR A 84 7.88 -12.48 -5.91
C THR A 84 7.48 -13.95 -5.85
N GLY A 85 7.62 -14.68 -6.96
CA GLY A 85 7.33 -16.12 -7.02
C GLY A 85 5.89 -16.46 -7.43
N TYR A 86 4.99 -15.47 -7.50
CA TYR A 86 3.62 -15.62 -8.01
C TYR A 86 3.34 -14.70 -9.20
N GLY A 87 3.94 -13.50 -9.22
CA GLY A 87 3.79 -12.55 -10.31
C GLY A 87 4.43 -13.03 -11.61
N TYR A 88 3.79 -12.71 -12.73
CA TYR A 88 4.24 -13.05 -14.09
C TYR A 88 4.02 -11.87 -15.03
N PHE A 89 4.97 -11.61 -15.93
CA PHE A 89 4.91 -10.56 -16.94
C PHE A 89 5.31 -11.16 -18.29
N GLU A 90 4.79 -10.60 -19.37
CA GLU A 90 5.11 -11.09 -20.70
C GLU A 90 6.50 -10.60 -21.13
N GLU A 91 7.23 -11.42 -21.87
CA GLU A 91 8.55 -11.03 -22.39
C GLU A 91 8.44 -10.08 -23.60
N LYS A 92 7.26 -9.99 -24.22
CA LYS A 92 6.99 -9.15 -25.40
C LYS A 92 5.62 -8.50 -25.32
N PRO A 93 5.41 -7.35 -25.98
CA PRO A 93 4.08 -6.75 -26.11
C PRO A 93 3.06 -7.73 -26.70
N VAL A 94 1.85 -7.72 -26.13
CA VAL A 94 0.71 -8.51 -26.60
C VAL A 94 -0.15 -7.67 -27.53
N GLU A 95 -0.36 -8.17 -28.75
CA GLU A 95 -1.10 -7.46 -29.79
C GLU A 95 -2.56 -7.19 -29.37
N GLY A 96 -3.05 -5.98 -29.68
CA GLY A 96 -4.41 -5.54 -29.34
C GLY A 96 -4.62 -5.19 -27.85
N LYS A 97 -3.56 -5.20 -27.03
CA LYS A 97 -3.60 -4.78 -25.62
C LYS A 97 -2.88 -3.44 -25.41
N ILE A 98 -3.25 -2.75 -24.34
CA ILE A 98 -2.46 -1.65 -23.78
C ILE A 98 -1.28 -2.29 -23.07
N ASN A 99 -0.06 -2.07 -23.57
CA ASN A 99 1.14 -2.70 -23.01
C ASN A 99 1.93 -1.67 -22.20
N ILE A 100 2.17 -1.96 -20.93
CA ILE A 100 3.00 -1.13 -20.04
C ILE A 100 3.98 -1.98 -19.26
N ALA A 101 5.05 -1.36 -18.75
CA ALA A 101 5.93 -2.01 -17.81
C ALA A 101 5.28 -2.06 -16.42
N PRO A 102 5.56 -3.07 -15.57
CA PRO A 102 4.96 -3.17 -14.24
C PRO A 102 5.22 -1.97 -13.32
N TYR A 103 6.36 -1.29 -13.46
CA TYR A 103 6.65 -0.08 -12.68
C TYR A 103 5.79 1.13 -13.10
N ASP A 104 5.18 1.09 -14.30
CA ASP A 104 4.26 2.11 -14.78
C ASP A 104 2.82 1.88 -14.33
N PHE A 105 2.49 0.72 -13.76
CA PHE A 105 1.12 0.36 -13.41
C PHE A 105 0.44 1.40 -12.51
N ILE A 106 1.14 1.84 -11.44
CA ILE A 106 0.59 2.86 -10.53
C ILE A 106 0.39 4.18 -11.28
N GLY A 107 1.38 4.60 -12.07
CA GLY A 107 1.31 5.81 -12.87
C GLY A 107 0.13 5.77 -13.85
N TRP A 108 -0.04 4.67 -14.58
CA TRP A 108 -1.12 4.47 -15.54
C TRP A 108 -2.50 4.50 -14.89
N ILE A 109 -2.67 3.84 -13.73
CA ILE A 109 -3.92 3.88 -12.97
C ILE A 109 -4.25 5.32 -12.57
N LEU A 110 -3.31 6.00 -11.92
CA LEU A 110 -3.53 7.32 -11.33
C LEU A 110 -3.61 8.43 -12.38
N SER A 111 -2.99 8.24 -13.55
CA SER A 111 -3.01 9.19 -14.65
C SER A 111 -4.36 9.27 -15.34
N ASN A 112 -5.06 8.14 -15.47
CA ASN A 112 -6.18 8.00 -16.43
C ASN A 112 -7.56 7.86 -15.77
N HIS A 113 -7.62 7.40 -14.52
CA HIS A 113 -8.87 6.98 -13.89
C HIS A 113 -9.20 7.81 -12.65
N SER A 114 -10.48 7.90 -12.32
CA SER A 114 -11.01 8.60 -11.15
C SER A 114 -11.70 7.68 -10.14
N THR A 115 -12.07 6.47 -10.56
CA THR A 115 -12.75 5.47 -9.71
C THR A 115 -12.21 4.06 -9.92
N VAL A 116 -12.46 3.18 -8.96
CA VAL A 116 -12.16 1.74 -9.06
C VAL A 116 -12.96 1.07 -10.17
N ASP A 117 -14.18 1.54 -10.45
CA ASP A 117 -15.01 0.97 -11.52
C ASP A 117 -14.41 1.27 -12.91
N GLU A 118 -13.95 2.51 -13.16
CA GLU A 118 -13.25 2.87 -14.40
C GLU A 118 -11.98 2.02 -14.59
N VAL A 119 -11.20 1.83 -13.52
CA VAL A 119 -10.02 0.96 -13.54
C VAL A 119 -10.38 -0.47 -13.96
N ARG A 120 -11.46 -1.04 -13.40
CA ARG A 120 -11.87 -2.40 -13.70
C ARG A 120 -12.21 -2.63 -15.16
N GLU A 121 -12.87 -1.65 -15.77
CA GLU A 121 -13.28 -1.72 -17.17
C GLU A 121 -12.04 -1.78 -18.08
N GLU A 122 -11.04 -0.94 -17.83
CA GLU A 122 -9.82 -0.88 -18.65
C GLU A 122 -8.82 -2.01 -18.37
N LEU A 123 -8.76 -2.57 -17.16
CA LEU A 123 -7.81 -3.64 -16.81
C LEU A 123 -7.95 -4.88 -17.71
N SER A 124 -9.14 -5.13 -18.27
CA SER A 124 -9.36 -6.22 -19.23
C SER A 124 -8.57 -6.07 -20.53
N ASN A 125 -8.19 -4.83 -20.87
CA ASN A 125 -7.43 -4.47 -22.07
C ASN A 125 -5.94 -4.20 -21.77
N LEU A 126 -5.53 -4.24 -20.50
CA LEU A 126 -4.15 -4.02 -20.09
C LEU A 126 -3.32 -5.30 -20.17
N GLU A 127 -2.05 -5.14 -20.49
CA GLU A 127 -1.05 -6.18 -20.35
C GLU A 127 0.29 -5.65 -19.82
N LEU A 128 0.94 -6.44 -18.97
CA LEU A 128 2.23 -6.11 -18.36
C LEU A 128 3.38 -6.84 -19.04
N VAL A 129 4.40 -6.07 -19.44
CA VAL A 129 5.56 -6.55 -20.21
C VAL A 129 6.86 -6.30 -19.43
N ASN A 130 7.75 -7.29 -19.41
CA ASN A 130 9.02 -7.30 -18.69
C ASN A 130 10.10 -6.44 -19.38
N VAL A 131 9.84 -5.14 -19.52
CA VAL A 131 10.82 -4.17 -20.00
C VAL A 131 11.36 -3.39 -18.79
N PRO A 132 12.67 -3.43 -18.49
CA PRO A 132 13.26 -2.66 -17.40
C PRO A 132 13.42 -1.17 -17.78
N ILE A 133 13.52 -0.29 -16.77
CA ILE A 133 13.81 1.14 -17.00
C ILE A 133 15.17 1.30 -17.70
N ASN A 134 16.16 0.53 -17.24
CA ASN A 134 17.52 0.44 -17.79
C ASN A 134 18.17 -0.88 -17.34
N ASP A 135 19.36 -1.19 -17.85
CA ASP A 135 20.11 -2.44 -17.57
C ASP A 135 20.45 -2.66 -16.08
N LYS A 136 20.41 -1.60 -15.25
CA LYS A 136 20.74 -1.66 -13.81
C LYS A 136 19.51 -1.72 -12.92
N THR A 137 18.32 -1.55 -13.48
CA THR A 137 17.06 -1.40 -12.75
C THR A 137 16.07 -2.44 -13.25
N PRO A 138 16.18 -3.70 -12.79
CA PRO A 138 15.28 -4.76 -13.22
C PRO A 138 13.84 -4.50 -12.77
N VAL A 139 12.90 -5.12 -13.47
CA VAL A 139 11.47 -5.06 -13.14
C VAL A 139 11.20 -5.73 -11.80
N SER A 140 10.55 -4.99 -10.90
CA SER A 140 10.07 -5.54 -9.62
C SER A 140 8.79 -6.36 -9.82
N ILE A 141 8.71 -7.52 -9.18
CA ILE A 141 7.51 -8.38 -9.22
C ILE A 141 6.51 -7.90 -8.16
N LEU A 142 5.44 -7.26 -8.61
CA LEU A 142 4.46 -6.60 -7.75
C LEU A 142 3.03 -7.12 -7.97
N HIS A 143 2.19 -6.89 -6.96
CA HIS A 143 0.73 -6.83 -7.07
C HIS A 143 0.23 -5.51 -6.48
N TRP A 144 -1.01 -5.13 -6.77
CA TRP A 144 -1.49 -3.77 -6.46
C TRP A 144 -2.82 -3.76 -5.71
N MET A 145 -2.93 -2.87 -4.73
CA MET A 145 -4.19 -2.53 -4.07
C MET A 145 -4.61 -1.13 -4.52
N ILE A 146 -5.86 -0.99 -4.96
CA ILE A 146 -6.44 0.27 -5.46
C ILE A 146 -7.71 0.57 -4.67
N THR A 147 -7.88 1.83 -4.25
CA THR A 147 -9.05 2.30 -3.48
C THR A 147 -9.48 3.68 -3.96
N ASP A 148 -10.78 3.99 -3.98
CA ASP A 148 -11.31 5.31 -4.34
C ASP A 148 -12.13 5.96 -3.20
N LYS A 149 -12.61 7.19 -3.40
CA LYS A 149 -13.41 7.97 -2.43
C LYS A 149 -14.77 7.35 -2.08
N SER A 150 -15.22 6.31 -2.78
CA SER A 150 -16.43 5.58 -2.37
C SER A 150 -16.14 4.58 -1.25
N GLY A 151 -14.85 4.26 -1.03
CA GLY A 151 -14.39 3.18 -0.14
C GLY A 151 -14.33 1.83 -0.83
N LYS A 152 -14.66 1.74 -2.13
CA LYS A 152 -14.43 0.54 -2.93
C LYS A 152 -12.94 0.26 -3.01
N SER A 153 -12.57 -1.01 -2.86
CA SER A 153 -11.17 -1.45 -2.92
C SER A 153 -11.05 -2.74 -3.72
N ILE A 154 -9.98 -2.84 -4.50
CA ILE A 154 -9.63 -4.01 -5.31
C ILE A 154 -8.18 -4.41 -5.14
N VAL A 155 -7.89 -5.68 -5.38
CA VAL A 155 -6.54 -6.22 -5.53
C VAL A 155 -6.36 -6.74 -6.94
N VAL A 156 -5.23 -6.38 -7.55
CA VAL A 156 -4.87 -6.74 -8.91
C VAL A 156 -3.59 -7.58 -8.89
N GLU A 157 -3.68 -8.81 -9.39
CA GLU A 157 -2.59 -9.78 -9.42
C GLU A 157 -2.45 -10.37 -10.81
N LYS A 158 -1.29 -10.21 -11.43
CA LYS A 158 -0.95 -10.91 -12.67
C LYS A 158 -0.11 -12.14 -12.36
N THR A 159 -0.71 -13.31 -12.53
CA THR A 159 -0.06 -14.62 -12.44
C THR A 159 0.11 -15.21 -13.83
N LYS A 160 0.84 -16.33 -13.95
CA LYS A 160 1.02 -17.01 -15.24
C LYS A 160 -0.31 -17.43 -15.88
N ASP A 161 -1.30 -17.79 -15.06
CA ASP A 161 -2.57 -18.33 -15.55
C ASP A 161 -3.63 -17.24 -15.80
N LYS A 162 -3.53 -16.09 -15.12
CA LYS A 162 -4.55 -15.04 -15.17
C LYS A 162 -4.05 -13.67 -14.73
N PHE A 163 -4.64 -12.63 -15.32
CA PHE A 163 -4.66 -11.26 -14.81
C PHE A 163 -5.92 -11.08 -13.95
N ALA A 164 -5.78 -11.29 -12.64
CA ALA A 164 -6.90 -11.33 -11.71
C ALA A 164 -7.20 -9.96 -11.09
N VAL A 165 -8.50 -9.67 -10.94
CA VAL A 165 -9.01 -8.47 -10.26
C VAL A 165 -10.02 -8.89 -9.20
N TYR A 166 -9.61 -8.84 -7.93
CA TYR A 166 -10.42 -9.23 -6.79
C TYR A 166 -11.12 -8.04 -6.14
N ASN A 167 -12.37 -8.22 -5.71
CA ASN A 167 -12.94 -7.33 -4.69
C ASN A 167 -12.14 -7.48 -3.40
N ASN A 168 -11.84 -6.37 -2.73
CA ASN A 168 -11.18 -6.39 -1.42
C ASN A 168 -12.17 -6.00 -0.31
N PRO A 169 -12.94 -6.96 0.24
CA PRO A 169 -13.91 -6.68 1.29
C PRO A 169 -13.26 -6.39 2.66
N VAL A 170 -11.99 -6.77 2.82
CA VAL A 170 -11.26 -6.64 4.07
C VAL A 170 -10.38 -5.39 4.11
N GLY A 171 -10.24 -4.65 3.01
CA GLY A 171 -9.51 -3.37 2.93
C GLY A 171 -8.05 -3.45 3.31
N VAL A 172 -7.39 -4.60 3.09
CA VAL A 172 -5.98 -4.81 3.38
C VAL A 172 -5.32 -5.65 2.28
N MET A 173 -4.00 -5.52 2.12
CA MET A 173 -3.19 -6.36 1.22
C MET A 173 -1.77 -6.47 1.78
N THR A 174 -1.11 -7.61 1.65
CA THR A 174 0.29 -7.77 2.06
C THR A 174 1.19 -8.19 0.89
N ASN A 175 1.58 -9.45 0.83
CA ASN A 175 2.41 -10.02 -0.22
C ASN A 175 1.85 -11.43 -0.53
N ASN A 176 2.72 -12.35 -0.94
CA ASN A 176 2.41 -13.76 -1.14
C ASN A 176 1.63 -14.41 0.03
N PRO A 177 0.84 -15.47 -0.23
CA PRO A 177 0.41 -16.00 -1.55
C PRO A 177 -0.59 -15.06 -2.28
N THR A 178 -1.38 -15.60 -3.21
CA THR A 178 -2.46 -14.86 -3.91
C THR A 178 -3.52 -14.35 -2.94
N PHE A 179 -4.22 -13.28 -3.33
CA PHE A 179 -5.19 -12.61 -2.45
C PHE A 179 -6.39 -13.49 -2.05
N ASP A 180 -6.90 -14.32 -2.95
CA ASP A 180 -7.98 -15.28 -2.68
C ASP A 180 -7.61 -16.32 -1.61
N TRP A 181 -6.34 -16.74 -1.58
CA TRP A 181 -5.83 -17.60 -0.53
C TRP A 181 -5.86 -16.89 0.83
N HIS A 182 -5.42 -15.63 0.90
CA HIS A 182 -5.46 -14.86 2.14
C HIS A 182 -6.88 -14.69 2.68
N LEU A 183 -7.85 -14.41 1.80
CA LEU A 183 -9.27 -14.37 2.19
C LEU A 183 -9.75 -15.71 2.75
N THR A 184 -9.34 -16.83 2.15
CA THR A 184 -9.67 -18.17 2.64
C THR A 184 -9.05 -18.42 4.02
N ASN A 185 -7.79 -18.03 4.21
CA ASN A 185 -7.04 -18.19 5.45
C ASN A 185 -7.68 -17.45 6.65
N LEU A 186 -8.40 -16.34 6.43
CA LEU A 186 -9.11 -15.64 7.51
C LEU A 186 -10.13 -16.53 8.24
N ASN A 187 -10.66 -17.57 7.59
CA ASN A 187 -11.61 -18.50 8.20
C ASN A 187 -11.01 -19.30 9.37
N GLU A 188 -9.68 -19.47 9.42
CA GLU A 188 -8.99 -20.12 10.54
C GLU A 188 -9.01 -19.29 11.82
N TYR A 189 -9.34 -17.99 11.72
CA TYR A 189 -9.26 -17.02 12.82
C TYR A 189 -10.63 -16.53 13.30
N VAL A 190 -11.72 -17.20 12.93
CA VAL A 190 -13.10 -16.81 13.28
C VAL A 190 -13.40 -16.78 14.79
N LYS A 191 -12.50 -17.32 15.62
CA LYS A 191 -12.60 -17.31 17.08
C LYS A 191 -11.88 -16.15 17.75
N LEU A 192 -11.09 -15.36 17.02
CA LEU A 192 -10.49 -14.15 17.57
C LEU A 192 -11.59 -13.15 17.94
N SER A 193 -11.48 -12.57 19.13
CA SER A 193 -12.42 -11.56 19.64
C SER A 193 -11.68 -10.51 20.47
N PRO A 194 -12.12 -9.24 20.45
CA PRO A 194 -11.60 -8.22 21.36
C PRO A 194 -12.07 -8.47 22.81
N ASP A 195 -13.10 -9.30 23.00
CA ASP A 195 -13.71 -9.54 24.30
C ASP A 195 -12.88 -10.47 25.17
N ASN A 196 -12.91 -10.21 26.48
CA ASN A 196 -12.28 -11.11 27.44
C ASN A 196 -13.06 -12.44 27.52
N PRO A 197 -12.42 -13.61 27.38
CA PRO A 197 -13.11 -14.88 27.48
C PRO A 197 -13.65 -15.11 28.89
N SER A 198 -14.75 -15.86 28.97
CA SER A 198 -15.36 -16.24 30.26
C SER A 198 -14.53 -17.30 30.98
N ASP A 199 -14.63 -17.33 32.31
CA ASP A 199 -14.15 -18.44 33.13
C ASP A 199 -14.74 -19.78 32.63
N THR A 200 -13.97 -20.85 32.75
CA THR A 200 -14.44 -22.22 32.47
C THR A 200 -13.93 -23.20 33.52
N SER A 201 -14.23 -24.48 33.39
CA SER A 201 -13.72 -25.54 34.27
C SER A 201 -13.38 -26.78 33.47
N TRP A 202 -12.20 -27.33 33.72
CA TRP A 202 -11.76 -28.61 33.18
C TRP A 202 -11.66 -29.60 34.32
N SER A 203 -12.56 -30.59 34.36
CA SER A 203 -12.75 -31.44 35.55
C SER A 203 -12.96 -30.57 36.80
N ASP A 204 -12.21 -30.82 37.88
CA ASP A 204 -12.32 -30.05 39.13
C ASP A 204 -11.50 -28.75 39.15
N LYS A 205 -10.81 -28.41 38.05
CA LYS A 205 -9.99 -27.20 37.96
C LYS A 205 -10.77 -26.07 37.33
N LYS A 206 -11.09 -25.04 38.12
CA LYS A 206 -11.54 -23.74 37.61
C LYS A 206 -10.40 -23.05 36.85
N LEU A 207 -10.72 -22.56 35.65
CA LEU A 207 -9.82 -21.83 34.75
C LEU A 207 -10.37 -20.42 34.53
N SER A 208 -9.49 -19.44 34.68
CA SER A 208 -9.76 -18.04 34.46
C SER A 208 -8.63 -17.46 33.60
N PRO A 209 -8.91 -16.46 32.74
CA PRO A 209 -7.86 -15.76 32.00
C PRO A 209 -6.82 -15.17 32.95
N LEU A 210 -5.53 -15.30 32.60
CA LEU A 210 -4.43 -14.78 33.42
C LEU A 210 -4.28 -13.25 33.34
N GLY A 211 -4.94 -12.61 32.37
CA GLY A 211 -4.88 -11.18 32.13
C GLY A 211 -5.81 -10.76 30.98
N ILE A 212 -5.70 -9.49 30.58
CA ILE A 212 -6.49 -8.91 29.48
C ILE A 212 -5.87 -9.28 28.12
N GLY A 213 -6.72 -9.45 27.11
CA GLY A 213 -6.31 -9.77 25.73
C GLY A 213 -6.40 -11.26 25.40
N ALA A 214 -6.86 -12.11 26.33
CA ALA A 214 -6.97 -13.55 26.07
C ALA A 214 -7.97 -13.90 24.93
N GLY A 215 -8.84 -12.98 24.52
CA GLY A 215 -9.75 -13.14 23.38
C GLY A 215 -9.04 -13.22 22.03
N THR A 216 -7.79 -12.74 21.94
CA THR A 216 -7.00 -12.79 20.71
C THR A 216 -5.95 -13.91 20.71
N LEU A 217 -5.99 -14.83 21.69
CA LEU A 217 -5.10 -16.00 21.70
C LEU A 217 -5.24 -16.79 20.39
N GLY A 218 -4.10 -17.07 19.75
CA GLY A 218 -4.02 -17.69 18.42
C GLY A 218 -3.70 -16.71 17.29
N ILE A 219 -3.75 -15.40 17.52
CA ILE A 219 -3.30 -14.42 16.53
C ILE A 219 -1.78 -14.56 16.28
N PRO A 220 -1.31 -14.63 15.02
CA PRO A 220 0.10 -14.88 14.74
C PRO A 220 0.95 -13.61 14.94
N GLY A 221 2.06 -13.76 15.66
CA GLY A 221 2.92 -12.65 16.10
C GLY A 221 4.17 -12.39 15.24
N ASP A 222 4.44 -13.22 14.23
CA ASP A 222 5.63 -13.10 13.38
C ASP A 222 5.46 -12.08 12.22
N PHE A 223 6.52 -11.85 11.44
CA PHE A 223 6.54 -10.87 10.35
C PHE A 223 6.15 -11.42 8.97
N ALA A 224 5.78 -12.69 8.86
CA ALA A 224 5.39 -13.27 7.58
C ALA A 224 4.18 -12.54 6.99
N SER A 225 4.11 -12.54 5.66
CA SER A 225 3.03 -11.92 4.89
C SER A 225 1.63 -12.37 5.36
N VAL A 226 1.48 -13.67 5.59
CA VAL A 226 0.24 -14.30 6.08
C VAL A 226 -0.13 -13.77 7.47
N SER A 227 0.83 -13.76 8.39
CA SER A 227 0.63 -13.31 9.76
C SER A 227 0.28 -11.83 9.82
N ARG A 228 0.99 -10.99 9.06
CA ARG A 228 0.67 -9.56 8.92
C ARG A 228 -0.72 -9.34 8.32
N PHE A 229 -1.12 -10.11 7.30
CA PHE A 229 -2.45 -10.01 6.69
C PHE A 229 -3.56 -10.26 7.72
N VAL A 230 -3.45 -11.35 8.49
CA VAL A 230 -4.41 -11.69 9.55
C VAL A 230 -4.48 -10.59 10.60
N ARG A 231 -3.32 -10.12 11.09
CA ARG A 231 -3.24 -9.06 12.10
C ARG A 231 -3.90 -7.77 11.64
N ILE A 232 -3.58 -7.30 10.44
CA ILE A 232 -4.10 -6.03 9.92
C ILE A 232 -5.59 -6.14 9.57
N ALA A 233 -6.04 -7.27 9.02
CA ALA A 233 -7.47 -7.51 8.74
C ALA A 233 -8.29 -7.53 10.04
N TYR A 234 -7.79 -8.23 11.07
CA TYR A 234 -8.46 -8.32 12.37
C TYR A 234 -8.59 -6.97 13.06
N ILE A 235 -7.50 -6.20 13.16
CA ILE A 235 -7.54 -4.90 13.85
C ILE A 235 -8.39 -3.88 13.08
N ARG A 236 -8.41 -3.96 11.74
CA ARG A 236 -9.29 -3.13 10.91
C ARG A 236 -10.77 -3.47 11.13
N ALA A 237 -11.12 -4.75 11.22
CA ALA A 237 -12.49 -5.18 11.48
C ALA A 237 -13.00 -4.73 12.86
N ASN A 238 -12.11 -4.51 13.82
CA ASN A 238 -12.41 -4.07 15.18
C ASN A 238 -12.04 -2.60 15.43
N MET A 239 -11.91 -1.81 14.37
CA MET A 239 -11.57 -0.39 14.47
C MET A 239 -12.68 0.37 15.24
N PRO A 240 -12.32 1.28 16.17
CA PRO A 240 -13.31 2.08 16.87
C PRO A 240 -13.99 3.09 15.93
N SER A 241 -15.03 3.75 16.41
CA SER A 241 -15.60 4.96 15.77
C SER A 241 -14.51 6.02 15.60
N ILE A 242 -14.39 6.60 14.41
CA ILE A 242 -13.40 7.63 14.09
C ILE A 242 -14.11 8.90 13.65
N GLU A 243 -14.20 9.86 14.57
CA GLU A 243 -15.02 11.07 14.40
C GLU A 243 -14.42 12.12 13.45
N ASN A 244 -13.10 12.14 13.28
CA ASN A 244 -12.41 13.15 12.48
C ASN A 244 -11.08 12.65 11.89
N ASP A 245 -10.57 13.42 10.95
CA ASP A 245 -9.47 13.06 10.07
C ASP A 245 -8.15 12.93 10.82
N ILE A 246 -7.90 13.80 11.82
CA ILE A 246 -6.67 13.71 12.64
C ILE A 246 -6.67 12.41 13.47
N LYS A 247 -7.82 12.04 14.03
CA LYS A 247 -7.98 10.73 14.69
C LYS A 247 -7.84 9.58 13.69
N ALA A 248 -8.36 9.73 12.47
CA ALA A 248 -8.24 8.74 11.41
C ALA A 248 -6.79 8.49 11.02
N ILE A 249 -6.02 9.55 10.76
CA ILE A 249 -4.59 9.51 10.46
C ILE A 249 -3.83 8.83 11.59
N THR A 250 -4.11 9.20 12.84
CA THR A 250 -3.46 8.62 14.03
C THR A 250 -3.77 7.12 14.15
N GLN A 251 -5.04 6.73 14.03
CA GLN A 251 -5.47 5.34 14.07
C GLN A 251 -4.86 4.52 12.92
N PHE A 252 -4.80 5.10 11.71
CA PHE A 252 -4.18 4.48 10.54
C PHE A 252 -2.73 4.11 10.81
N PHE A 253 -1.94 5.05 11.36
CA PHE A 253 -0.55 4.79 11.70
C PHE A 253 -0.39 3.77 12.84
N HIS A 254 -1.27 3.76 13.85
CA HIS A 254 -1.24 2.72 14.88
C HIS A 254 -1.51 1.32 14.33
N MET A 255 -2.44 1.20 13.37
CA MET A 255 -2.71 -0.07 12.69
C MET A 255 -1.53 -0.52 11.83
N LEU A 256 -0.86 0.40 11.14
CA LEU A 256 0.37 0.08 10.43
C LEU A 256 1.53 -0.26 11.38
N ASP A 257 1.65 0.41 12.54
CA ASP A 257 2.65 0.09 13.55
C ASP A 257 2.48 -1.35 14.09
N TYR A 258 1.25 -1.85 14.17
CA TYR A 258 0.93 -3.22 14.60
C TYR A 258 1.53 -4.32 13.69
N VAL A 259 1.90 -3.96 12.46
CA VAL A 259 2.52 -4.85 11.47
C VAL A 259 3.86 -4.33 10.96
N LYS A 260 4.45 -3.34 11.64
CA LYS A 260 5.73 -2.72 11.30
C LYS A 260 6.88 -3.69 11.56
N MET A 261 7.79 -3.83 10.59
CA MET A 261 9.05 -4.53 10.78
C MET A 261 10.04 -3.65 11.54
N VAL A 262 10.65 -4.23 12.57
CA VAL A 262 11.63 -3.57 13.42
C VAL A 262 13.01 -4.13 13.11
N LYS A 263 14.02 -3.24 13.02
CA LYS A 263 15.41 -3.61 12.74
C LYS A 263 15.89 -4.71 13.69
N GLY A 264 16.56 -5.74 13.15
CA GLY A 264 16.97 -6.94 13.86
C GLY A 264 15.89 -8.04 14.00
N GLY A 265 14.63 -7.75 13.65
CA GLY A 265 13.53 -8.73 13.72
C GLY A 265 13.42 -9.65 12.50
N VAL A 266 13.95 -9.22 11.35
CA VAL A 266 13.92 -9.97 10.09
C VAL A 266 15.27 -9.82 9.38
N ILE A 267 15.95 -10.94 9.14
CA ILE A 267 17.19 -11.00 8.38
C ILE A 267 16.92 -11.81 7.11
N THR A 268 17.25 -11.24 5.95
CA THR A 268 17.11 -11.92 4.65
C THR A 268 18.13 -13.04 4.50
N ALA A 269 17.94 -13.92 3.50
CA ALA A 269 18.90 -14.97 3.18
C ALA A 269 20.31 -14.42 2.87
N ASP A 270 20.39 -13.19 2.34
CA ASP A 270 21.63 -12.48 2.03
C ASP A 270 22.21 -11.72 3.24
N GLY A 271 21.62 -11.88 4.44
CA GLY A 271 22.10 -11.28 5.68
C GLY A 271 21.72 -9.81 5.86
N LEU A 272 20.79 -9.27 5.06
CA LEU A 272 20.32 -7.89 5.17
C LEU A 272 19.16 -7.79 6.16
N GLU A 273 19.06 -6.65 6.85
CA GLU A 273 17.94 -6.38 7.76
C GLU A 273 16.75 -5.85 6.97
N ASP A 274 15.63 -6.58 6.96
CA ASP A 274 14.37 -6.07 6.42
C ASP A 274 13.66 -5.24 7.50
N LEU A 275 13.23 -4.02 7.15
CA LEU A 275 12.58 -3.09 8.07
C LEU A 275 11.52 -2.26 7.35
N THR A 276 10.57 -1.70 8.09
CA THR A 276 9.64 -0.72 7.54
C THR A 276 10.35 0.62 7.33
N LEU A 277 10.72 0.94 6.10
CA LEU A 277 11.36 2.21 5.72
C LEU A 277 10.44 3.40 5.99
N TYR A 278 9.19 3.31 5.53
CA TYR A 278 8.16 4.31 5.79
C TYR A 278 6.78 3.70 5.92
N SER A 279 5.92 4.48 6.56
CA SER A 279 4.47 4.30 6.58
C SER A 279 3.85 5.53 5.92
N SER A 280 2.91 5.32 5.00
CA SER A 280 2.13 6.39 4.35
C SER A 280 0.65 6.29 4.70
N CYS A 281 -0.03 7.43 4.64
CA CYS A 281 -1.48 7.56 4.77
C CYS A 281 -1.93 8.72 3.88
N MET A 282 -2.88 8.50 2.99
CA MET A 282 -3.41 9.45 2.03
C MET A 282 -4.84 9.77 2.42
N ASP A 283 -5.12 11.04 2.70
CA ASP A 283 -6.49 11.56 2.79
C ASP A 283 -6.99 11.78 1.36
N GLN A 284 -7.84 10.86 0.90
CA GLN A 284 -8.27 10.83 -0.49
C GLN A 284 -9.14 12.06 -0.82
N GLU A 285 -9.98 12.49 0.12
CA GLU A 285 -10.89 13.61 -0.02
C GLU A 285 -10.15 14.93 -0.18
N LYS A 286 -9.12 15.16 0.64
CA LYS A 286 -8.37 16.42 0.69
C LYS A 286 -7.12 16.45 -0.18
N GLY A 287 -6.68 15.32 -0.73
CA GLY A 287 -5.45 15.29 -1.55
C GLY A 287 -4.19 15.56 -0.72
N ILE A 288 -4.17 15.11 0.54
CA ILE A 288 -3.02 15.26 1.45
C ILE A 288 -2.35 13.90 1.65
N TYR A 289 -1.04 13.85 1.38
CA TYR A 289 -0.20 12.68 1.58
C TYR A 289 0.60 12.83 2.87
N TYR A 290 0.29 11.97 3.84
CA TYR A 290 0.98 11.88 5.13
C TYR A 290 2.00 10.76 5.12
N TYR A 291 3.16 10.97 5.76
CA TYR A 291 4.13 9.90 5.98
C TYR A 291 4.96 10.10 7.24
N LYS A 292 5.41 8.99 7.82
CA LYS A 292 6.52 8.92 8.77
C LYS A 292 7.51 7.87 8.30
N ASN A 293 8.76 7.93 8.73
CA ASN A 293 9.77 6.94 8.34
C ASN A 293 10.45 6.31 9.56
N TYR A 294 11.29 5.33 9.32
CA TYR A 294 11.93 4.58 10.40
C TYR A 294 12.74 5.48 11.34
N ASN A 295 13.42 6.48 10.78
CA ASN A 295 14.32 7.38 11.50
C ASN A 295 13.61 8.63 12.05
N ASN A 296 12.42 8.96 11.54
CA ASN A 296 11.62 10.07 12.00
C ASN A 296 10.15 9.66 12.18
N SER A 297 9.75 9.52 13.44
CA SER A 297 8.38 9.15 13.81
C SER A 297 7.38 10.31 13.73
N ARG A 298 7.82 11.55 13.48
CA ARG A 298 6.89 12.68 13.26
C ARG A 298 6.18 12.49 11.93
N ILE A 299 4.85 12.65 11.94
CA ILE A 299 4.05 12.62 10.71
C ILE A 299 4.30 13.91 9.94
N ASN A 300 4.76 13.75 8.71
CA ASN A 300 4.94 14.81 7.71
C ASN A 300 3.74 14.81 6.76
N ALA A 301 3.43 15.96 6.16
CA ALA A 301 2.29 16.10 5.26
C ALA A 301 2.67 16.91 4.00
N VAL A 302 2.21 16.45 2.84
CA VAL A 302 2.28 17.18 1.57
C VAL A 302 0.86 17.32 1.03
N ASP A 303 0.41 18.55 0.83
CA ASP A 303 -0.92 18.88 0.32
C ASP A 303 -0.80 19.29 -1.15
N MET A 304 -1.33 18.46 -2.05
CA MET A 304 -1.19 18.69 -3.49
C MET A 304 -1.94 19.94 -3.97
N ASN A 305 -2.97 20.38 -3.23
CA ASN A 305 -3.76 21.56 -3.60
C ASN A 305 -3.05 22.88 -3.25
N LYS A 306 -1.87 22.81 -2.60
CA LYS A 306 -1.01 23.98 -2.36
C LYS A 306 0.01 24.24 -3.46
N GLU A 307 0.07 23.38 -4.47
CA GLU A 307 1.00 23.49 -5.61
C GLU A 307 0.25 23.76 -6.92
N ASP A 308 0.96 24.23 -7.95
CA ASP A 308 0.39 24.37 -9.29
C ASP A 308 0.30 23.00 -9.99
N LEU A 309 -0.90 22.43 -10.01
CA LEU A 309 -1.18 21.15 -10.65
C LEU A 309 -1.10 21.20 -12.19
N ASN A 310 -0.85 22.37 -12.80
CA ASN A 310 -0.56 22.52 -14.24
C ASN A 310 0.88 22.97 -14.50
N ALA A 311 1.76 22.84 -13.51
CA ALA A 311 3.19 23.06 -13.69
C ALA A 311 3.77 22.16 -14.79
N LYS A 312 4.96 22.50 -15.29
CA LYS A 312 5.63 21.73 -16.36
C LYS A 312 6.58 20.66 -15.83
N GLU A 313 6.93 20.71 -14.56
CA GLU A 313 7.96 19.88 -13.95
C GLU A 313 7.41 19.14 -12.74
N ILE A 314 7.96 17.95 -12.48
CA ILE A 314 7.68 17.20 -11.25
C ILE A 314 8.22 17.98 -10.05
N LYS A 315 7.37 18.25 -9.07
CA LYS A 315 7.77 18.84 -7.80
C LYS A 315 8.18 17.73 -6.83
N LYS A 316 9.45 17.68 -6.44
CA LYS A 316 9.95 16.79 -5.39
C LYS A 316 9.96 17.48 -4.03
N PHE A 317 9.67 16.72 -2.99
CA PHE A 317 9.81 17.14 -1.59
C PHE A 317 10.93 16.34 -0.94
N GLU A 318 11.64 16.94 0.01
CA GLU A 318 12.67 16.22 0.75
C GLU A 318 12.06 15.08 1.58
N TYR A 319 12.74 13.94 1.62
CA TYR A 319 12.38 12.82 2.50
C TYR A 319 13.02 13.04 3.87
N LEU A 320 12.22 13.51 4.83
CA LEU A 320 12.71 14.04 6.10
C LEU A 320 13.04 12.92 7.11
N THR A 321 14.30 12.49 7.14
CA THR A 321 14.75 11.32 7.94
C THR A 321 15.28 11.65 9.33
N ASN A 322 15.62 12.91 9.62
CA ASN A 322 16.09 13.28 10.96
C ASN A 322 14.95 13.19 11.98
N GLN A 323 15.20 12.51 13.10
CA GLN A 323 14.20 12.38 14.17
C GLN A 323 13.84 13.78 14.71
N ASP A 324 12.59 14.16 14.51
CA ASP A 324 12.08 15.46 14.94
C ASP A 324 11.50 15.33 16.35
N ILE A 325 12.18 15.95 17.32
CA ILE A 325 11.84 15.90 18.74
C ILE A 325 11.33 17.28 19.17
N ASN A 326 10.07 17.35 19.59
CA ASN A 326 9.53 18.55 20.21
C ASN A 326 10.01 18.66 21.66
N TYR A 327 11.09 19.41 21.89
CA TYR A 327 11.56 19.76 23.23
C TYR A 327 10.54 20.70 23.89
N GLN A 328 9.98 20.28 25.03
CA GLN A 328 8.97 21.07 25.75
C GLN A 328 9.59 22.16 26.63
N ASN A 329 10.92 22.29 26.65
CA ASN A 329 11.69 23.25 27.43
C ASN A 329 12.99 23.67 26.75
#